data_AF-A0A176TES6-F1
#
_entry.id   AF-A0A176TES6-F1
#
_cell.length_a   1.000
_cell.length_b   1.000
_cell.length_c   1.000
_cell.angle_alpha   90.00
_cell.angle_beta   90.00
_cell.angle_gamma   90.00
#
_symmetry.space_group_name_H-M   'P 1'
#
loop_
_entity.id
_entity.type
_entity.pdbx_description
1 polymer ?
#
loop_
_entity_poly.entity_id
_entity_poly.type
_entity_poly.pdbx_seq_one_letter_code
_entity_poly.pdbx_strand_id
1 'polypeptide(L)'
;MMKTVFTTQEGVKMNAELDFGSTTTIKNEFNVLMTTYETMFNIELNYFYRITDDGYMQLAYSTDDALEIKAQYKLQFSTKKEDIIYIVHQLIEANYLYDGFPTIKDSPIFTQQEFQQIINDIKKSRSTEKEKASQKITPLISLLKQHQLNPIPTGFNKNSWVANCPSRGNHFIQIVTSNDQWGCGYCKRKGGKEALEKWLQEIKSLQDQKRLTTMLKELDKGSIQTKSTLKWWLNRY
;
A
#
# COMPACT_ATOMS: atom_id res chain seq x y z
N MET A 1 20.08 -5.21 -33.47
CA MET A 1 20.40 -5.62 -32.07
C MET A 1 19.17 -6.35 -31.55
N MET A 2 19.35 -7.49 -30.88
CA MET A 2 18.22 -8.26 -30.33
C MET A 2 17.66 -7.51 -29.11
N LYS A 3 16.35 -7.35 -29.03
CA LYS A 3 15.67 -6.67 -27.91
C LYS A 3 15.48 -7.65 -26.77
N THR A 4 16.31 -7.62 -25.74
CA THR A 4 16.21 -8.54 -24.60
C THR A 4 15.93 -7.79 -23.29
N VAL A 5 15.49 -8.54 -22.27
CA VAL A 5 15.41 -8.01 -20.91
C VAL A 5 16.79 -7.99 -20.23
N PHE A 6 16.94 -7.10 -19.25
CA PHE A 6 18.15 -7.03 -18.42
C PHE A 6 18.25 -8.23 -17.44
N THR A 7 17.09 -8.67 -16.93
CA THR A 7 16.95 -9.80 -15.99
C THR A 7 15.69 -10.57 -16.36
N THR A 8 15.63 -11.86 -16.06
CA THR A 8 14.43 -12.70 -16.26
C THR A 8 13.46 -12.67 -15.08
N GLN A 9 13.76 -11.91 -14.02
CA GLN A 9 12.86 -11.74 -12.88
C GLN A 9 11.56 -11.07 -13.31
N GLU A 10 10.43 -11.50 -12.72
CA GLU A 10 9.10 -10.98 -13.02
C GLU A 10 8.53 -10.26 -11.79
N GLY A 11 7.68 -9.26 -12.01
CA GLY A 11 7.01 -8.55 -10.92
C GLY A 11 6.79 -7.06 -11.17
N VAL A 12 6.39 -6.38 -10.10
CA VAL A 12 6.18 -4.92 -10.04
C VAL A 12 7.19 -4.30 -9.06
N LYS A 13 7.91 -3.28 -9.51
CA LYS A 13 8.91 -2.52 -8.76
C LYS A 13 8.23 -1.48 -7.84
N MET A 14 7.73 -1.95 -6.70
CA MET A 14 7.27 -1.09 -5.60
C MET A 14 8.25 -1.06 -4.42
N ASN A 15 8.53 -2.24 -3.84
CA ASN A 15 9.34 -2.41 -2.62
C ASN A 15 10.17 -3.72 -2.64
N ALA A 16 10.16 -4.43 -3.77
CA ALA A 16 11.01 -5.58 -3.98
C ALA A 16 12.37 -5.10 -4.51
N GLU A 17 13.44 -5.82 -4.21
CA GLU A 17 14.78 -5.62 -4.80
C GLU A 17 14.77 -6.05 -6.29
N LEU A 18 13.87 -5.47 -7.08
CA LEU A 18 13.73 -5.69 -8.51
C LEU A 18 14.44 -4.57 -9.26
N ASP A 19 15.40 -4.98 -10.09
CA ASP A 19 16.06 -4.11 -11.05
C ASP A 19 15.83 -4.63 -12.48
N PHE A 20 14.99 -3.93 -13.24
CA PHE A 20 14.69 -4.26 -14.62
C PHE A 20 15.61 -3.56 -15.63
N GLY A 21 16.67 -2.89 -15.14
CA GLY A 21 17.63 -2.18 -15.95
C GLY A 21 17.19 -0.77 -16.34
N SER A 22 18.10 -0.05 -17.02
CA SER A 22 17.90 1.33 -17.47
C SER A 22 17.19 1.40 -18.82
N THR A 23 16.39 2.46 -19.02
CA THR A 23 15.75 2.75 -20.30
C THR A 23 16.60 3.62 -21.23
N THR A 24 17.73 4.16 -20.79
CA THR A 24 18.49 5.22 -21.50
C THR A 24 18.76 4.90 -22.97
N THR A 25 19.08 3.64 -23.29
CA THR A 25 19.41 3.18 -24.65
C THR A 25 18.25 2.53 -25.39
N ILE A 26 17.10 2.34 -24.74
CA ILE A 26 15.95 1.57 -25.25
C ILE A 26 14.64 2.37 -25.24
N LYS A 27 14.68 3.69 -24.98
CA LYS A 27 13.49 4.55 -24.91
C LYS A 27 12.63 4.46 -26.18
N ASN A 28 13.26 4.35 -27.34
CA ASN A 28 12.60 4.24 -28.65
C ASN A 28 11.92 2.89 -28.90
N GLU A 29 12.10 1.91 -28.03
CA GLU A 29 11.44 0.60 -28.15
C GLU A 29 10.06 0.56 -27.48
N PHE A 30 9.72 1.59 -26.72
CA PHE A 30 8.47 1.69 -25.99
C PHE A 30 7.37 2.34 -26.83
N ASN A 31 6.18 1.76 -26.74
CA ASN A 31 4.95 2.24 -27.36
C ASN A 31 4.07 2.87 -26.28
N VAL A 32 3.33 3.92 -26.62
CA VAL A 32 2.33 4.51 -25.72
C VAL A 32 1.29 3.46 -25.35
N LEU A 33 1.03 3.31 -24.06
CA LEU A 33 0.02 2.40 -23.52
C LEU A 33 -1.26 3.15 -23.15
N MET A 34 -1.14 4.10 -22.22
CA MET A 34 -2.26 4.84 -21.65
C MET A 34 -1.76 6.02 -20.82
N THR A 35 -2.64 6.98 -20.59
CA THR A 35 -2.46 8.03 -19.59
C THR A 35 -3.52 7.87 -18.51
N THR A 36 -3.14 8.02 -17.25
CA THR A 36 -4.08 7.93 -16.12
C THR A 36 -3.94 9.11 -15.18
N TYR A 37 -4.98 9.38 -14.39
CA TYR A 37 -4.89 10.20 -13.19
C TYR A 37 -4.80 9.30 -11.95
N GLU A 38 -3.73 9.48 -11.16
CA GLU A 38 -3.59 8.80 -9.88
C GLU A 38 -4.31 9.56 -8.78
N THR A 39 -5.24 8.87 -8.11
CA THR A 39 -6.28 9.50 -7.30
C THR A 39 -5.78 10.19 -6.04
N MET A 40 -4.64 9.79 -5.46
CA MET A 40 -4.16 10.39 -4.21
C MET A 40 -3.59 11.81 -4.41
N PHE A 41 -3.06 12.11 -5.59
CA PHE A 41 -2.40 13.38 -5.88
C PHE A 41 -2.92 14.09 -7.15
N ASN A 42 -3.89 13.47 -7.84
CA ASN A 42 -4.38 13.91 -9.16
C ASN A 42 -3.24 14.13 -10.16
N ILE A 43 -2.21 13.30 -10.07
CA ILE A 43 -1.03 13.34 -10.95
C ILE A 43 -1.37 12.61 -12.23
N GLU A 44 -1.05 13.24 -13.36
CA GLU A 44 -1.13 12.61 -14.67
C GLU A 44 0.12 11.75 -14.91
N LEU A 45 -0.07 10.47 -15.19
CA LEU A 45 1.02 9.53 -15.49
C LEU A 45 0.84 8.92 -16.86
N ASN A 46 1.92 8.99 -17.65
CA ASN A 46 2.02 8.38 -18.96
C ASN A 46 2.68 7.01 -18.85
N TYR A 47 1.97 6.00 -19.31
CA TYR A 47 2.43 4.61 -19.33
C TYR A 47 2.78 4.17 -20.73
N PHE A 48 3.80 3.33 -20.80
CA PHE A 48 4.36 2.79 -22.03
C PHE A 48 4.63 1.30 -21.87
N TYR A 49 4.66 0.58 -22.99
CA TYR A 49 5.01 -0.83 -22.99
C TYR A 49 5.97 -1.17 -24.13
N ARG A 50 6.80 -2.20 -23.90
CA ARG A 50 7.54 -2.87 -24.97
C ARG A 50 7.43 -4.38 -24.83
N ILE A 51 7.61 -5.07 -25.94
CA ILE A 51 7.74 -6.53 -26.01
C ILE A 51 9.13 -6.84 -26.54
N THR A 52 9.80 -7.76 -25.87
CA THR A 52 11.17 -8.17 -26.13
C THR A 52 11.20 -9.48 -26.94
N ASP A 53 12.28 -9.70 -27.67
CA ASP A 53 12.51 -10.88 -28.51
C ASP A 53 12.67 -12.16 -27.67
N ASP A 54 13.08 -12.04 -26.40
CA ASP A 54 13.13 -13.14 -25.42
C ASP A 54 11.79 -13.37 -24.70
N GLY A 55 10.71 -12.75 -25.18
CA GLY A 55 9.34 -13.10 -24.82
C GLY A 55 8.85 -12.48 -23.51
N TYR A 56 9.33 -11.28 -23.17
CA TYR A 56 8.84 -10.51 -22.02
C TYR A 56 8.11 -9.24 -22.44
N MET A 57 7.08 -8.90 -21.68
CA MET A 57 6.45 -7.59 -21.67
C MET A 57 7.02 -6.75 -20.54
N GLN A 58 7.40 -5.51 -20.85
CA GLN A 58 7.82 -4.52 -19.87
C GLN A 58 6.88 -3.32 -19.93
N LEU A 59 6.41 -2.88 -18.78
CA LEU A 59 5.62 -1.66 -18.61
C LEU A 59 6.49 -0.62 -17.90
N ALA A 60 6.53 0.57 -18.48
CA ALA A 60 7.24 1.72 -17.96
C ALA A 60 6.28 2.90 -17.76
N TYR A 61 6.64 3.85 -16.89
CA TYR A 61 6.00 5.16 -16.86
C TYR A 61 7.02 6.28 -16.98
N SER A 62 6.55 7.47 -17.32
CA SER A 62 7.35 8.69 -17.32
C SER A 62 6.83 9.71 -16.31
N THR A 63 7.72 10.22 -15.46
CA THR A 63 7.57 11.47 -14.71
C THR A 63 8.71 12.38 -15.14
N ASP A 64 8.42 13.55 -15.70
CA ASP A 64 9.43 14.54 -16.11
C ASP A 64 10.51 13.99 -17.08
N ASP A 65 10.09 13.42 -18.22
CA ASP A 65 10.92 12.89 -19.34
C ASP A 65 11.84 11.68 -19.03
N ALA A 66 11.87 11.23 -17.78
CA ALA A 66 12.55 10.00 -17.37
C ALA A 66 11.59 8.80 -17.44
N LEU A 67 11.86 7.89 -18.37
CA LEU A 67 11.11 6.63 -18.53
C LEU A 67 11.70 5.56 -17.59
N GLU A 68 10.90 4.95 -16.72
CA GLU A 68 11.35 3.89 -15.81
C GLU A 68 10.48 2.64 -15.95
N ILE A 69 11.09 1.47 -16.08
CA ILE A 69 10.39 0.19 -16.11
C ILE A 69 9.90 -0.13 -14.69
N LYS A 70 8.57 -0.29 -14.54
CA LYS A 70 7.92 -0.62 -13.27
C LYS A 70 7.38 -2.02 -13.19
N ALA A 71 7.11 -2.68 -14.32
CA ALA A 71 6.68 -4.06 -14.29
C ALA A 71 7.27 -4.85 -15.45
N GLN A 72 7.50 -6.14 -15.21
CA GLN A 72 7.98 -7.08 -16.21
C GLN A 72 7.36 -8.45 -15.99
N TYR A 73 6.87 -9.07 -17.06
CA TYR A 73 6.35 -10.44 -17.03
C TYR A 73 6.65 -11.15 -18.35
N LYS A 74 6.81 -12.46 -18.29
CA LYS A 74 6.90 -13.30 -19.47
C LYS A 74 5.55 -13.33 -20.17
N LEU A 75 5.55 -13.31 -21.50
CA LEU A 75 4.33 -13.49 -22.27
C LEU A 75 3.74 -14.87 -21.96
N GLN A 76 2.46 -14.89 -21.61
CA GLN A 76 1.79 -16.10 -21.15
C GLN A 76 0.39 -16.27 -21.73
N PHE A 77 -0.11 -15.28 -22.48
CA PHE A 77 -1.42 -15.33 -23.11
C PHE A 77 -1.34 -15.47 -24.63
N SER A 78 -2.47 -15.79 -25.26
CA SER A 78 -2.55 -16.02 -26.69
C SER A 78 -2.49 -14.71 -27.49
N THR A 79 -2.91 -13.60 -26.87
CA THR A 79 -2.92 -12.29 -27.51
C THR A 79 -2.15 -11.26 -26.71
N LYS A 80 -1.50 -10.34 -27.44
CA LYS A 80 -0.83 -9.18 -26.85
C LYS A 80 -1.73 -8.40 -25.88
N LYS A 81 -3.02 -8.25 -26.22
CA LYS A 81 -3.95 -7.46 -25.41
C LYS A 81 -4.18 -8.11 -24.04
N GLU A 82 -4.22 -9.43 -23.97
CA GLU A 82 -4.35 -10.15 -22.69
C GLU A 82 -3.10 -9.98 -21.81
N ASP A 83 -1.89 -10.07 -22.37
CA ASP A 83 -0.66 -9.78 -21.63
C ASP A 83 -0.63 -8.32 -21.12
N ILE A 84 -1.08 -7.36 -21.94
CA ILE A 84 -1.21 -5.96 -21.53
C ILE A 84 -2.21 -5.80 -20.38
N ILE A 85 -3.39 -6.42 -20.48
CA ILE A 85 -4.40 -6.40 -19.41
C ILE A 85 -3.81 -6.97 -18.12
N TYR A 86 -3.09 -8.09 -18.22
CA TYR A 86 -2.48 -8.74 -17.08
C TYR A 86 -1.44 -7.84 -16.40
N ILE A 87 -0.47 -7.27 -17.13
CA ILE A 87 0.57 -6.43 -16.50
C ILE A 87 -0.02 -5.15 -15.91
N VAL A 88 -1.04 -4.56 -16.53
CA VAL A 88 -1.77 -3.41 -15.99
C VAL A 88 -2.52 -3.79 -14.71
N HIS A 89 -3.17 -4.95 -14.69
CA HIS A 89 -3.82 -5.47 -13.49
C HIS A 89 -2.82 -5.65 -12.34
N GLN A 90 -1.67 -6.28 -12.60
CA GLN A 90 -0.61 -6.48 -11.60
C GLN A 90 -0.08 -5.15 -11.05
N LEU A 91 0.15 -4.17 -11.93
CA LEU A 91 0.61 -2.84 -11.54
C LEU A 91 -0.39 -2.13 -10.62
N ILE A 92 -1.67 -2.10 -11.00
CA ILE A 92 -2.73 -1.44 -10.22
C ILE A 92 -2.90 -2.15 -8.87
N GLU A 93 -2.92 -3.48 -8.88
CA GLU A 93 -3.04 -4.25 -7.63
C GLU A 93 -1.89 -3.94 -6.68
N ALA A 94 -0.65 -3.96 -7.15
CA ALA A 94 0.51 -3.68 -6.33
C ALA A 94 0.40 -2.29 -5.68
N ASN A 95 0.10 -1.25 -6.46
CA ASN A 95 0.14 0.14 -6.01
C ASN A 95 -1.11 0.61 -5.25
N TYR A 96 -2.23 -0.13 -5.30
CA TYR A 96 -3.54 0.30 -4.77
C TYR A 96 -3.52 0.83 -3.32
N LEU A 97 -2.72 0.26 -2.42
CA LEU A 97 -2.67 0.73 -1.01
C LEU A 97 -2.17 2.17 -0.89
N TYR A 98 -1.34 2.60 -1.84
CA TYR A 98 -0.68 3.88 -1.83
C TYR A 98 -1.40 4.86 -2.75
N ASP A 99 -1.83 4.42 -3.93
CA ASP A 99 -2.30 5.37 -4.97
C ASP A 99 -3.81 5.32 -5.20
N GLY A 100 -4.48 4.31 -4.65
CA GLY A 100 -5.91 4.04 -4.88
C GLY A 100 -6.16 3.40 -6.25
N PHE A 101 -7.36 3.64 -6.81
CA PHE A 101 -7.69 3.16 -8.16
C PHE A 101 -7.54 4.31 -9.15
N PRO A 102 -6.67 4.19 -10.18
CA PRO A 102 -6.50 5.23 -11.17
C PRO A 102 -7.74 5.37 -12.05
N THR A 103 -7.88 6.53 -12.68
CA THR A 103 -8.83 6.75 -13.78
C THR A 103 -8.08 6.93 -15.09
N ILE A 104 -8.59 6.35 -16.18
CA ILE A 104 -7.99 6.51 -17.50
C ILE A 104 -8.37 7.87 -18.09
N LYS A 105 -7.36 8.58 -18.61
CA LYS A 105 -7.54 9.81 -19.37
C LYS A 105 -7.70 9.47 -20.85
N ASP A 106 -6.73 8.76 -21.41
CA ASP A 106 -6.73 8.31 -22.81
C ASP A 106 -5.85 7.06 -23.00
N SER A 107 -6.10 6.29 -24.05
CA SER A 107 -5.28 5.14 -24.43
C SER A 107 -5.54 4.74 -25.89
N PRO A 108 -4.48 4.38 -26.65
CA PRO A 108 -4.64 3.73 -27.95
C PRO A 108 -5.03 2.24 -27.86
N ILE A 109 -4.95 1.62 -26.68
CA ILE A 109 -5.16 0.17 -26.47
C ILE A 109 -6.50 -0.14 -25.80
N PHE A 110 -6.91 0.72 -24.86
CA PHE A 110 -8.11 0.52 -24.05
C PHE A 110 -9.18 1.54 -24.38
N THR A 111 -10.42 1.06 -24.51
CA THR A 111 -11.57 1.94 -24.29
C THR A 111 -11.74 2.24 -22.80
N GLN A 112 -12.48 3.31 -22.48
CA GLN A 112 -12.78 3.61 -21.08
C GLN A 112 -13.54 2.47 -20.38
N GLN A 113 -14.44 1.79 -21.09
CA GLN A 113 -15.17 0.64 -20.56
C GLN A 113 -14.25 -0.54 -20.27
N GLU A 114 -13.32 -0.86 -21.17
CA GLU A 114 -12.35 -1.94 -20.96
C GLU A 114 -11.46 -1.67 -19.74
N PHE A 115 -10.97 -0.44 -19.58
CA PHE A 115 -10.16 -0.09 -18.41
C PHE A 115 -10.98 -0.16 -17.11
N GLN A 116 -12.23 0.31 -17.13
CA GLN A 116 -13.10 0.19 -15.96
C GLN A 116 -13.42 -1.28 -15.62
N GLN A 117 -13.47 -2.16 -16.61
CA GLN A 117 -13.62 -3.60 -16.35
C GLN A 117 -12.43 -4.16 -15.58
N ILE A 118 -11.19 -3.79 -15.95
CA ILE A 118 -9.97 -4.18 -15.21
C ILE A 118 -10.08 -3.74 -13.74
N ILE A 119 -10.48 -2.49 -13.50
CA ILE A 119 -10.67 -1.95 -12.14
C ILE A 119 -11.75 -2.73 -11.37
N ASN A 120 -12.85 -3.07 -12.03
CA ASN A 120 -13.95 -3.81 -11.40
C ASN A 120 -13.56 -5.26 -11.08
N ASP A 121 -12.78 -5.91 -11.93
CA ASP A 121 -12.26 -7.26 -11.69
C ASP A 121 -11.34 -7.27 -10.47
N ILE A 122 -10.44 -6.29 -10.35
CA ILE A 122 -9.61 -6.10 -9.16
C ILE A 122 -10.51 -5.89 -7.92
N LYS A 123 -11.48 -4.97 -7.98
CA LYS A 123 -12.40 -4.72 -6.86
C LYS A 123 -13.14 -5.97 -6.42
N LYS A 124 -13.62 -6.78 -7.37
CA LYS A 124 -14.33 -8.04 -7.10
C LYS A 124 -13.42 -9.06 -6.42
N SER A 125 -12.23 -9.29 -6.97
CA SER A 125 -11.22 -10.17 -6.38
C SER A 125 -10.90 -9.77 -4.94
N ARG A 126 -10.69 -8.47 -4.71
CA ARG A 126 -10.40 -7.91 -3.39
C ARG A 126 -11.56 -8.09 -2.41
N SER A 127 -12.80 -7.89 -2.83
CA SER A 127 -13.97 -8.12 -1.96
C SER A 127 -14.04 -9.57 -1.51
N THR A 128 -13.82 -10.54 -2.41
CA THR A 128 -13.74 -11.96 -2.06
C THR A 128 -12.61 -12.24 -1.05
N GLU A 129 -11.43 -11.65 -1.23
CA GLU A 129 -10.33 -11.83 -0.26
C GLU A 129 -10.60 -11.15 1.08
N LYS A 130 -11.31 -10.00 1.10
CA LYS A 130 -11.77 -9.34 2.34
C LYS A 130 -12.75 -10.21 3.11
N GLU A 131 -13.68 -10.88 2.43
CA GLU A 131 -14.62 -11.82 3.06
C GLU A 131 -13.86 -13.00 3.68
N LYS A 132 -12.98 -13.64 2.92
CA LYS A 132 -12.13 -14.75 3.42
C LYS A 132 -11.27 -14.34 4.60
N ALA A 133 -10.69 -13.13 4.55
CA ALA A 133 -9.91 -12.59 5.65
C ALA A 133 -10.76 -12.33 6.89
N SER A 134 -11.96 -11.77 6.71
CA SER A 134 -12.90 -11.46 7.81
C SER A 134 -13.36 -12.70 8.58
N GLN A 135 -13.34 -13.88 7.94
CA GLN A 135 -13.61 -15.17 8.59
C GLN A 135 -12.48 -15.65 9.51
N LYS A 136 -11.29 -15.04 9.43
CA LYS A 136 -10.08 -15.42 10.20
C LYS A 136 -9.70 -14.33 11.21
N ILE A 137 -10.43 -14.28 12.32
CA ILE A 137 -10.11 -13.38 13.42
C ILE A 137 -9.05 -14.04 14.33
N THR A 138 -7.85 -13.48 14.34
CA THR A 138 -6.74 -13.94 15.19
C THR A 138 -6.68 -13.19 16.53
N PRO A 139 -5.89 -13.66 17.51
CA PRO A 139 -5.66 -12.93 18.76
C PRO A 139 -5.18 -11.49 18.55
N LEU A 140 -4.31 -11.26 17.56
CA LEU A 140 -3.86 -9.91 17.22
C LEU A 140 -5.00 -9.02 16.68
N ILE A 141 -5.86 -9.54 15.81
CA ILE A 141 -7.03 -8.79 15.31
C ILE A 141 -7.99 -8.44 16.45
N SER A 142 -8.24 -9.38 17.36
CA SER A 142 -9.06 -9.15 18.56
C SER A 142 -8.47 -8.05 19.46
N LEU A 143 -7.16 -8.08 19.70
CA LEU A 143 -6.45 -7.05 20.47
C LEU A 143 -6.58 -5.67 19.80
N LEU A 144 -6.39 -5.58 18.49
CA LEU A 144 -6.53 -4.34 17.74
C LEU A 144 -7.95 -3.76 17.83
N LYS A 145 -8.98 -4.61 17.76
CA LYS A 145 -10.38 -4.19 17.95
C LYS A 145 -10.62 -3.66 19.36
N GLN A 146 -10.12 -4.36 20.39
CA GLN A 146 -10.24 -3.94 21.80
C GLN A 146 -9.62 -2.55 22.03
N HIS A 147 -8.51 -2.25 21.36
CA HIS A 147 -7.83 -0.96 21.45
C HIS A 147 -8.33 0.09 20.45
N GLN A 148 -9.45 -0.16 19.75
CA GLN A 148 -10.05 0.76 18.77
C GLN A 148 -9.06 1.19 17.67
N LEU A 149 -8.15 0.29 17.30
CA LEU A 149 -7.19 0.51 16.21
C LEU A 149 -7.77 0.14 14.84
N ASN A 150 -9.07 -0.18 14.78
CA ASN A 150 -9.85 -0.36 13.55
C ASN A 150 -9.17 -1.25 12.51
N PRO A 151 -8.87 -2.52 12.84
CA PRO A 151 -8.30 -3.44 11.87
C PRO A 151 -9.31 -3.70 10.75
N ILE A 152 -8.87 -3.55 9.51
CA ILE A 152 -9.64 -3.82 8.29
C ILE A 152 -8.87 -4.76 7.37
N PRO A 153 -9.55 -5.74 6.73
CA PRO A 153 -8.90 -6.57 5.74
C PRO A 153 -8.54 -5.74 4.51
N THR A 154 -7.34 -5.95 3.99
CA THR A 154 -6.86 -5.19 2.85
C THR A 154 -7.52 -5.60 1.54
N GLY A 155 -7.78 -6.92 1.37
CA GLY A 155 -8.24 -7.51 0.12
C GLY A 155 -7.13 -8.00 -0.82
N PHE A 156 -5.84 -7.93 -0.43
CA PHE A 156 -4.76 -8.54 -1.24
C PHE A 156 -4.80 -10.05 -1.21
N ASN A 157 -5.05 -10.59 -0.02
CA ASN A 157 -5.22 -12.01 0.21
C ASN A 157 -5.98 -12.21 1.53
N LYS A 158 -6.47 -13.43 1.74
CA LYS A 158 -7.16 -13.90 2.94
C LYS A 158 -6.40 -13.73 4.26
N ASN A 159 -5.13 -13.32 4.26
CA ASN A 159 -4.33 -13.17 5.47
C ASN A 159 -3.88 -11.72 5.75
N SER A 160 -4.16 -10.76 4.86
CA SER A 160 -3.57 -9.42 4.94
C SER A 160 -4.55 -8.37 5.46
N TRP A 161 -4.17 -7.70 6.54
CA TRP A 161 -4.95 -6.67 7.23
C TRP A 161 -4.13 -5.40 7.44
N VAL A 162 -4.80 -4.27 7.63
CA VAL A 162 -4.19 -3.02 8.11
C VAL A 162 -4.98 -2.50 9.31
N ALA A 163 -4.31 -1.74 10.17
CA ALA A 163 -4.93 -1.07 11.31
C ALA A 163 -4.26 0.28 11.56
N ASN A 164 -4.93 1.16 12.29
CA ASN A 164 -4.37 2.43 12.74
C ASN A 164 -3.10 2.19 13.58
N CYS A 165 -2.08 3.00 13.36
CA CYS A 165 -0.85 2.88 14.13
C CYS A 165 -1.07 3.29 15.60
N PRO A 166 -0.58 2.51 16.59
CA PRO A 166 -0.63 2.91 18.01
C PRO A 166 -0.02 4.28 18.31
N SER A 167 0.93 4.74 17.49
CA SER A 167 1.55 6.08 17.61
C SER A 167 0.59 7.24 17.32
N ARG A 168 -0.56 6.97 16.68
CA ARG A 168 -1.54 7.95 16.18
C ARG A 168 -1.01 8.90 15.10
N GLY A 169 0.12 8.60 14.47
CA GLY A 169 0.58 9.30 13.28
C GLY A 169 -0.27 8.96 12.04
N ASN A 170 -0.10 9.72 10.96
CA ASN A 170 -0.74 9.47 9.67
C ASN A 170 -0.06 8.30 8.92
N HIS A 171 -0.15 7.10 9.48
CA HIS A 171 0.34 5.85 8.89
C HIS A 171 -0.35 4.65 9.56
N PHE A 172 -0.28 3.48 8.92
CA PHE A 172 -0.88 2.25 9.39
C PHE A 172 0.16 1.22 9.84
N ILE A 173 -0.30 0.21 10.56
CA ILE A 173 0.41 -1.07 10.69
C ILE A 173 -0.17 -2.07 9.69
N GLN A 174 0.68 -2.91 9.13
CA GLN A 174 0.29 -4.08 8.36
C GLN A 174 0.24 -5.29 9.29
N ILE A 175 -0.70 -6.19 9.05
CA ILE A 175 -0.90 -7.42 9.81
C ILE A 175 -0.98 -8.60 8.83
N VAL A 176 -0.29 -9.68 9.17
CA VAL A 176 -0.31 -10.95 8.46
C VAL A 176 -0.85 -12.02 9.40
N THR A 177 -2.07 -12.50 9.15
CA THR A 177 -2.74 -13.45 10.05
C THR A 177 -2.26 -14.88 9.91
N SER A 178 -1.50 -15.23 8.85
CA SER A 178 -0.95 -16.59 8.70
C SER A 178 0.13 -16.92 9.73
N ASN A 179 0.81 -15.91 10.28
CA ASN A 179 1.80 -16.05 11.36
C ASN A 179 1.53 -15.09 12.53
N ASP A 180 0.33 -14.49 12.56
CA ASP A 180 -0.15 -13.54 13.56
C ASP A 180 0.85 -12.41 13.91
N GLN A 181 1.47 -11.83 12.88
CA GLN A 181 2.48 -10.77 13.02
C GLN A 181 1.99 -9.43 12.49
N TRP A 182 2.55 -8.35 13.02
CA TRP A 182 2.37 -6.99 12.53
C TRP A 182 3.69 -6.28 12.26
N GLY A 183 3.64 -5.23 11.44
CA GLY A 183 4.74 -4.32 11.18
C GLY A 183 4.28 -2.91 10.87
N CYS A 184 5.07 -1.93 11.30
CA CYS A 184 4.91 -0.53 10.94
C CYS A 184 6.20 -0.03 10.28
N GLY A 185 6.14 0.26 8.98
CA GLY A 185 7.31 0.76 8.24
C GLY A 185 7.81 2.10 8.78
N TYR A 186 6.89 3.02 9.11
CA TYR A 186 7.23 4.35 9.61
C TYR A 186 7.86 4.31 11.01
N CYS A 187 7.24 3.61 11.96
CA CYS A 187 7.77 3.48 13.33
C CYS A 187 8.93 2.50 13.43
N LYS A 188 9.25 1.74 12.38
CA LYS A 188 10.28 0.68 12.36
C LYS A 188 10.10 -0.35 13.47
N ARG A 189 8.85 -0.70 13.78
CA ARG A 189 8.49 -1.70 14.81
C ARG A 189 7.69 -2.83 14.18
N LYS A 190 7.88 -4.05 14.69
CA LYS A 190 7.18 -5.26 14.26
C LYS A 190 7.16 -6.30 15.38
N GLY A 191 6.29 -7.30 15.27
CA GLY A 191 6.26 -8.44 16.19
C GLY A 191 4.93 -9.17 16.20
N GLY A 192 4.72 -10.01 17.21
CA GLY A 192 3.42 -10.63 17.51
C GLY A 192 2.61 -9.84 18.54
N LYS A 193 1.64 -10.53 19.16
CA LYS A 193 0.72 -9.96 20.16
C LYS A 193 1.43 -9.30 21.34
N GLU A 194 2.36 -10.00 21.99
CA GLU A 194 3.07 -9.49 23.18
C GLU A 194 3.86 -8.21 22.88
N ALA A 195 4.51 -8.14 21.72
CA ALA A 195 5.23 -6.94 21.28
C ALA A 195 4.27 -5.75 21.07
N LEU A 196 3.05 -6.00 20.59
CA LEU A 196 2.03 -4.96 20.44
C LEU A 196 1.50 -4.49 21.80
N GLU A 197 1.19 -5.42 22.71
CA GLU A 197 0.73 -5.10 24.08
C GLU A 197 1.77 -4.23 24.81
N LYS A 198 3.04 -4.62 24.74
CA LYS A 198 4.15 -3.84 25.30
C LYS A 198 4.20 -2.44 24.69
N TRP A 199 4.10 -2.33 23.37
CA TRP A 199 4.13 -1.02 22.72
C TRP A 199 2.93 -0.14 23.10
N LEU A 200 1.73 -0.71 23.20
CA LEU A 200 0.53 0.00 23.66
C LEU A 200 0.71 0.54 25.08
N GLN A 201 1.34 -0.26 25.96
CA GLN A 201 1.67 0.17 27.31
C GLN A 201 2.71 1.31 27.31
N GLU A 202 3.77 1.21 26.49
CA GLU A 202 4.76 2.28 26.33
C GLU A 202 4.10 3.60 25.89
N ILE A 203 3.20 3.55 24.89
CA ILE A 203 2.47 4.74 24.40
C ILE A 203 1.59 5.33 25.50
N LYS A 204 0.88 4.48 26.25
CA LYS A 204 0.05 4.93 27.39
C LYS A 204 0.91 5.62 28.45
N SER A 205 2.03 5.02 28.85
CA SER A 205 2.95 5.59 29.84
C SER A 205 3.53 6.95 29.38
N LEU A 206 3.92 7.08 28.11
CA LEU A 206 4.40 8.35 27.57
C LEU A 206 3.31 9.43 27.55
N GLN A 207 2.06 9.06 27.23
CA GLN A 207 0.93 10.00 27.28
C GLN A 207 0.62 10.44 28.72
N ASP A 208 0.64 9.50 29.66
CA ASP A 208 0.44 9.80 31.09
C ASP A 208 1.54 10.72 31.63
N GLN A 209 2.81 10.47 31.30
CA GLN A 209 3.93 11.34 31.69
C GLN A 209 3.78 12.78 31.14
N LYS A 210 3.37 12.92 29.88
CA LYS A 210 3.11 14.24 29.28
C LYS A 210 1.99 14.97 30.00
N ARG A 211 0.88 14.28 30.30
CA ARG A 211 -0.26 14.86 31.03
C ARG A 211 0.10 15.26 32.44
N LEU A 212 0.87 14.43 33.15
CA LEU A 212 1.39 14.74 34.47
C LEU A 212 2.27 15.99 34.44
N THR A 213 3.19 16.08 33.47
CA THR A 213 4.06 17.24 33.29
C THR A 213 3.25 18.53 33.05
N THR A 214 2.22 18.46 32.21
CA THR A 214 1.31 19.59 31.97
C THR A 214 0.57 19.98 33.25
N MET A 215 0.04 19.00 33.99
CA MET A 215 -0.68 19.24 35.25
C MET A 215 0.20 19.93 36.29
N LEU A 216 1.45 19.47 36.47
CA LEU A 216 2.39 20.09 37.40
C LEU A 216 2.66 21.56 37.05
N LYS A 217 2.84 21.87 35.76
CA LYS A 217 2.99 23.27 35.29
C LYS A 217 1.75 24.13 35.51
N GLU A 218 0.55 23.55 35.51
CA GLU A 218 -0.69 24.28 35.81
C GLU A 218 -0.84 24.51 37.32
N LEU A 219 -0.47 23.53 38.14
CA LEU A 219 -0.47 23.65 39.60
C LEU A 219 0.53 24.70 40.09
N ASP A 220 1.69 24.83 39.44
CA ASP A 220 2.65 25.92 39.70
C ASP A 220 2.03 27.31 39.46
N LYS A 221 0.95 27.39 38.67
CA LYS A 221 0.17 28.63 38.42
C LYS A 221 -1.05 28.77 39.33
N GLY A 222 -1.20 27.90 40.33
CA GLY A 222 -2.20 27.99 41.39
C GLY A 222 -3.41 27.07 41.24
N SER A 223 -3.67 26.48 40.07
CA SER A 223 -4.72 25.45 39.90
C SER A 223 -4.68 24.79 38.53
N ILE A 224 -5.25 23.58 38.42
CA ILE A 224 -5.45 22.88 37.14
C ILE A 224 -6.43 23.70 36.28
N GLN A 225 -5.93 24.27 35.19
CA GLN A 225 -6.71 25.13 34.29
C GLN A 225 -7.40 24.31 33.20
N THR A 226 -6.76 23.22 32.75
CA THR A 226 -7.24 22.50 31.57
C THR A 226 -8.26 21.43 31.95
N LYS A 227 -9.51 21.58 31.47
CA LYS A 227 -10.61 20.62 31.71
C LYS A 227 -10.26 19.18 31.35
N SER A 228 -9.49 18.96 30.28
CA SER A 228 -9.07 17.62 29.86
C SER A 228 -8.04 17.00 30.81
N THR A 229 -7.13 17.80 31.36
CA THR A 229 -6.17 17.38 32.39
C THR A 229 -6.90 16.99 33.69
N LEU A 230 -7.82 17.84 34.15
CA LEU A 230 -8.64 17.57 35.33
C LEU A 230 -9.46 16.28 35.17
N LYS A 231 -10.16 16.12 34.03
CA LYS A 231 -10.93 14.91 33.73
C LYS A 231 -10.07 13.65 33.69
N TRP A 232 -8.86 13.74 33.13
CA TRP A 232 -7.93 12.60 33.12
C TRP A 232 -7.48 12.22 34.54
N TRP A 233 -7.16 13.20 35.39
CA TRP A 233 -6.77 12.97 36.78
C TRP A 233 -7.89 12.30 37.58
N LEU A 234 -9.11 12.83 37.51
CA LEU A 234 -10.29 12.30 38.19
C LEU A 234 -10.71 10.91 37.71
N ASN A 235 -10.36 10.52 36.49
CA ASN A 235 -10.66 9.17 35.97
C ASN A 235 -9.60 8.13 36.37
N ARG A 236 -8.55 8.54 37.09
CA ARG A 236 -7.44 7.66 37.50
C ARG A 236 -7.58 7.20 38.97
N TYR A 237 -8.32 7.95 39.78
CA TYR A 237 -8.55 7.73 41.22
C TYR A 237 -10.04 7.89 41.51
#